data_AF-A0A966U1U5-F1
#
_entry.id   AF-A0A966U1U5-F1
#
_cell.length_a   1.000
_cell.length_b   1.000
_cell.length_c   1.000
_cell.angle_alpha   90.00
_cell.angle_beta   90.00
_cell.angle_gamma   90.00
#
_symmetry.space_group_name_H-M   'P 1'
#
loop_
_entity.id
_entity.type
_entity.pdbx_description
1 polymer ?
#
loop_
_entity_poly.entity_id
_entity_poly.type
_entity_poly.pdbx_seq_one_letter_code
_entity_poly.pdbx_strand_id
1 'polypeptide(L)'
;MNVVALDRARSRDDWERTSALAPWLNDPLVREVMVNAGREVWIEREGGLEHVGTLARGEAERIIERILLPIGRRVDHASPVVDARLHDGSRVCIVIPPVAVDGPCLSIRRFHVRDLPLTAFGDDSVVSVLREVVRERCNVVVAGAASSGKTTLL
;
A
#
# COMPACT_ATOMS: atom_id res chain seq x y z
N MET A 1 18.53 -26.33 -28.23
CA MET A 1 19.01 -24.96 -28.46
C MET A 1 17.93 -24.01 -27.94
N ASN A 2 18.37 -23.08 -27.12
CA ASN A 2 17.64 -22.45 -26.01
C ASN A 2 16.69 -21.34 -26.46
N VAL A 3 15.38 -21.41 -26.15
CA VAL A 3 14.50 -20.23 -25.94
C VAL A 3 13.34 -20.61 -25.01
N VAL A 4 13.53 -20.47 -23.69
CA VAL A 4 12.42 -20.15 -22.78
C VAL A 4 12.89 -19.01 -21.89
N ALA A 5 12.06 -17.98 -21.84
CA ALA A 5 12.31 -16.67 -21.27
C ALA A 5 12.99 -16.74 -19.90
N LEU A 6 14.15 -16.10 -19.81
CA LEU A 6 14.80 -15.78 -18.56
C LEU A 6 13.86 -14.88 -17.75
N ASP A 7 13.38 -15.43 -16.64
CA ASP A 7 12.75 -14.74 -15.50
C ASP A 7 13.74 -13.71 -14.93
N ARG A 8 13.85 -12.54 -15.58
CA ARG A 8 14.83 -11.48 -15.33
C ARG A 8 14.29 -10.32 -14.48
N ALA A 9 13.23 -10.53 -13.70
CA ALA A 9 12.61 -9.49 -12.87
C ALA A 9 12.53 -9.80 -11.36
N ARG A 10 13.14 -10.89 -10.87
CA ARG A 10 13.07 -11.29 -9.44
C ARG A 10 14.24 -10.83 -8.56
N SER A 11 15.04 -9.87 -8.99
CA SER A 11 16.19 -9.40 -8.21
C SER A 11 16.51 -7.95 -8.52
N ARG A 12 15.93 -7.03 -7.73
CA ARG A 12 16.48 -5.71 -7.42
C ARG A 12 15.56 -5.01 -6.41
N ASP A 13 16.00 -5.04 -5.16
CA ASP A 13 15.54 -4.23 -4.02
C ASP A 13 14.24 -4.66 -3.33
N ASP A 14 14.35 -5.74 -2.55
CA ASP A 14 13.41 -6.07 -1.46
C ASP A 14 13.61 -5.10 -0.27
N TRP A 15 13.40 -3.80 -0.52
CA TRP A 15 13.50 -2.75 0.48
C TRP A 15 12.41 -2.92 1.56
N GLU A 16 11.28 -3.51 1.20
CA GLU A 16 10.17 -3.81 2.12
C GLU A 16 10.60 -4.77 3.23
N ARG A 17 11.46 -5.76 2.93
CA ARG A 17 12.00 -6.68 3.95
C ARG A 17 13.27 -6.20 4.64
N THR A 18 13.97 -5.21 4.08
CA THR A 18 15.31 -4.81 4.54
C THR A 18 15.37 -3.38 5.07
N SER A 19 14.27 -2.64 5.05
CA SER A 19 14.18 -1.32 5.67
C SER A 19 13.90 -1.43 7.16
N ALA A 20 14.15 -0.34 7.89
CA ALA A 20 13.73 -0.20 9.28
C ALA A 20 12.19 -0.28 9.46
N LEU A 21 11.41 -0.16 8.37
CA LEU A 21 9.95 -0.28 8.37
C LEU A 21 9.47 -1.72 8.16
N ALA A 22 10.37 -2.66 7.87
CA ALA A 22 10.04 -4.05 7.57
C ALA A 22 9.14 -4.74 8.61
N PRO A 23 9.31 -4.54 9.94
CA PRO A 23 8.42 -5.16 10.93
C PRO A 23 6.94 -4.82 10.71
N TRP A 24 6.66 -3.59 10.27
CA TRP A 24 5.29 -3.09 10.08
C TRP A 24 4.77 -3.34 8.67
N LEU A 25 5.64 -3.25 7.66
CA LEU A 25 5.29 -3.56 6.27
C LEU A 25 4.95 -5.03 6.06
N ASN A 26 5.45 -5.94 6.91
CA ASN A 26 5.15 -7.37 6.84
C ASN A 26 3.97 -7.80 7.73
N ASP A 27 3.46 -6.94 8.60
CA ASP A 27 2.36 -7.28 9.51
C ASP A 27 1.01 -7.18 8.78
N PRO A 28 0.24 -8.27 8.60
CA PRO A 28 -1.01 -8.27 7.83
C PRO A 28 -2.12 -7.41 8.43
N LEU A 29 -2.02 -7.01 9.70
CA LEU A 29 -3.02 -6.18 10.38
C LEU A 29 -2.74 -4.67 10.21
N VAL A 30 -1.52 -4.29 9.83
CA VAL A 30 -1.12 -2.89 9.60
C VAL A 30 -1.61 -2.42 8.23
N ARG A 31 -2.46 -1.40 8.23
CA ARG A 31 -3.09 -0.79 7.03
C ARG A 31 -2.27 0.33 6.41
N GLU A 32 -1.57 1.08 7.24
CA GLU A 32 -0.77 2.22 6.81
C GLU A 32 0.50 2.30 7.65
N VAL A 33 1.63 2.61 7.02
CA VAL A 33 2.89 2.92 7.69
C VAL A 33 3.28 4.34 7.31
N MET A 34 3.50 5.18 8.31
CA MET A 34 3.83 6.59 8.14
C MET A 34 5.19 6.89 8.76
N VAL A 35 5.96 7.77 8.11
CA VAL A 35 7.12 8.44 8.70
C VAL A 35 6.86 9.93 8.68
N ASN A 36 6.96 10.58 9.84
CA ASN A 36 6.79 12.02 10.00
C ASN A 36 8.10 12.66 10.49
N ALA A 37 8.32 13.93 10.13
CA ALA A 37 9.50 14.71 10.55
C ALA A 37 10.84 13.97 10.31
N GLY A 38 10.91 13.21 9.21
CA GLY A 38 12.07 12.38 8.83
C GLY A 38 12.39 11.22 9.78
N ARG A 39 11.62 11.00 10.86
CA ARG A 39 12.04 10.12 11.94
C ARG A 39 10.92 9.36 12.64
N GLU A 40 9.80 10.00 12.99
CA GLU A 40 8.75 9.37 13.79
C GLU A 40 8.00 8.34 12.96
N VAL A 41 7.89 7.11 13.44
CA VAL A 41 7.19 6.03 12.75
C VAL A 41 5.84 5.80 13.41
N TRP A 42 4.80 5.91 12.60
CA TRP A 42 3.42 5.67 13.00
C TRP A 42 2.81 4.57 12.14
N ILE A 43 1.87 3.82 12.69
CA ILE A 43 1.10 2.82 11.95
C ILE A 43 -0.39 3.03 12.16
N GLU A 44 -1.17 2.66 11.15
CA GLU A 44 -2.61 2.44 11.33
C GLU A 44 -2.89 0.94 11.46
N ARG A 45 -3.50 0.52 12.56
CA ARG A 45 -4.00 -0.85 12.79
C ARG A 45 -5.40 -0.75 13.37
N GLU A 46 -6.32 -1.59 12.88
CA GLU A 46 -7.70 -1.68 13.40
C GLU A 46 -8.47 -0.34 13.46
N GLY A 47 -8.09 0.64 12.63
CA GLY A 47 -8.71 1.98 12.60
C GLY A 47 -8.16 2.97 13.62
N GLY A 48 -7.11 2.61 14.35
CA GLY A 48 -6.38 3.48 15.27
C GLY A 48 -4.96 3.79 14.79
N LEU A 49 -4.46 4.96 15.17
CA LEU A 49 -3.07 5.38 14.97
C LEU A 49 -2.21 5.03 16.18
N GLU A 50 -1.04 4.46 15.93
CA GLU A 50 -0.08 4.06 16.97
C GLU A 50 1.32 4.57 16.62
N HIS A 51 2.01 5.21 17.57
CA HIS A 51 3.41 5.56 17.44
C HIS A 51 4.28 4.38 17.87
N VAL A 52 5.11 3.88 16.96
CA VAL A 52 5.82 2.59 17.11
C VAL A 52 7.33 2.71 17.16
N GLY A 53 7.87 3.92 17.01
CA GLY A 53 9.30 4.17 17.19
C GLY A 53 9.84 5.29 16.34
N THR A 54 11.16 5.33 16.22
CA THR A 54 11.87 6.42 15.56
C THR A 54 12.99 5.88 14.69
N LEU A 55 13.14 6.43 13.50
CA LEU A 55 14.23 6.13 12.59
C LEU A 55 15.53 6.85 13.00
N ALA A 56 16.65 6.26 12.59
CA ALA A 56 17.93 6.92 12.62
C ALA A 56 17.95 8.12 11.66
N ARG A 57 18.84 9.08 11.93
CA ARG A 57 19.01 10.26 11.06
C ARG A 57 19.42 9.82 9.64
N GLY A 58 18.77 10.40 8.63
CA GLY A 58 19.03 10.11 7.22
C GLY A 58 18.37 8.84 6.70
N GLU A 59 17.67 8.08 7.55
CA GLU A 59 17.10 6.79 7.17
C GLU A 59 15.82 6.96 6.33
N ALA A 60 15.00 7.98 6.63
CA ALA A 60 13.82 8.30 5.83
C ALA A 60 14.20 8.62 4.38
N GLU A 61 15.26 9.41 4.17
CA GLU A 61 15.80 9.74 2.86
C GLU A 61 16.27 8.49 2.11
N ARG A 62 17.00 7.60 2.78
CA ARG A 62 17.42 6.31 2.19
C ARG A 62 16.22 5.44 1.79
N ILE A 63 15.18 5.39 2.63
CA ILE A 63 13.95 4.65 2.32
C ILE A 63 13.26 5.27 1.10
N ILE A 64 13.12 6.59 1.05
CA ILE A 64 12.52 7.32 -0.07
C ILE A 64 13.26 7.02 -1.38
N GLU A 65 14.59 7.07 -1.38
CA GLU A 65 15.40 6.74 -2.56
C GLU A 65 15.15 5.29 -3.02
N ARG A 66 15.15 4.34 -2.09
CA ARG A 66 14.91 2.91 -2.39
C ARG A 66 13.50 2.64 -2.92
N ILE A 67 12.50 3.43 -2.49
CA ILE A 67 11.13 3.37 -3.02
C ILE A 67 11.06 3.94 -4.44
N LEU A 68 11.66 5.11 -4.66
CA LEU A 68 11.47 5.86 -5.90
C LEU A 68 12.32 5.35 -7.07
N LEU A 69 13.52 4.83 -6.80
CA LEU A 69 14.46 4.34 -7.82
C LEU A 69 13.84 3.26 -8.72
N PRO A 70 13.21 2.18 -8.20
CA PRO A 70 12.60 1.15 -9.06
C PRO A 70 11.37 1.63 -9.84
N ILE A 71 10.64 2.62 -9.31
CA ILE A 71 9.42 3.17 -9.93
C ILE A 71 9.79 4.17 -11.05
N GLY A 72 11.06 4.59 -11.14
CA GLY A 72 11.50 5.60 -12.09
C GLY A 72 10.92 6.98 -11.77
N ARG A 73 10.69 7.25 -10.48
CA ARG A 73 10.22 8.55 -9.98
C ARG A 73 11.35 9.26 -9.26
N ARG A 74 11.23 10.59 -9.13
CA ARG A 74 12.17 11.42 -8.39
C ARG A 74 11.39 12.43 -7.56
N VAL A 75 11.94 12.77 -6.41
CA VAL A 75 11.49 13.86 -5.57
C VAL A 75 12.67 14.79 -5.33
N ASP A 76 12.47 16.10 -5.45
CA ASP A 76 13.52 17.11 -5.23
C ASP A 76 12.88 18.46 -4.81
N HIS A 77 13.70 19.47 -4.50
CA HIS A 77 13.20 20.75 -4.01
C HIS A 77 12.30 21.50 -5.02
N ALA A 78 12.41 21.24 -6.32
CA ALA A 78 11.55 21.84 -7.33
C ALA A 78 10.22 21.07 -7.50
N SER A 79 10.20 19.79 -7.14
CA SER A 79 9.03 18.92 -7.13
C SER A 79 9.00 18.08 -5.83
N PRO A 80 8.61 18.71 -4.69
CA PRO A 80 8.82 18.14 -3.36
C PRO A 80 7.73 17.14 -2.93
N VAL A 81 6.80 16.79 -3.83
CA VAL A 81 5.68 15.88 -3.57
C VAL A 81 5.65 14.81 -4.64
N VAL A 82 5.51 13.55 -4.25
CA VAL A 82 5.34 12.41 -5.15
C VAL A 82 4.24 11.49 -4.65
N ASP A 83 3.28 11.20 -5.54
CA ASP A 83 2.35 10.09 -5.42
C ASP A 83 2.76 8.96 -6.38
N ALA A 84 2.86 7.74 -5.86
CA ALA A 84 3.22 6.57 -6.63
C ALA A 84 2.49 5.31 -6.17
N ARG A 85 2.56 4.27 -7.01
CA ARG A 85 2.05 2.93 -6.72
C ARG A 85 3.21 1.95 -6.68
N LEU A 86 3.27 1.16 -5.60
CA LEU A 86 4.26 0.11 -5.39
C LEU A 86 3.86 -1.15 -6.16
N HIS A 87 4.80 -2.09 -6.28
CA HIS A 87 4.61 -3.32 -7.06
C HIS A 87 3.54 -4.26 -6.47
N ASP A 88 3.33 -4.21 -5.15
CA ASP A 88 2.32 -4.95 -4.41
C ASP A 88 0.92 -4.32 -4.52
N GLY A 89 0.79 -3.19 -5.23
CA GLY A 89 -0.44 -2.43 -5.40
C GLY A 89 -0.67 -1.35 -4.35
N SER A 90 0.17 -1.31 -3.29
CA SER A 90 0.15 -0.29 -2.25
C SER A 90 0.40 1.09 -2.84
N ARG A 91 -0.08 2.12 -2.14
CA ARG A 91 0.12 3.52 -2.54
C ARG A 91 1.12 4.16 -1.60
N VAL A 92 2.00 4.97 -2.16
CA VAL A 92 2.93 5.77 -1.38
C VAL A 92 2.76 7.25 -1.74
N CYS A 93 2.68 8.08 -0.70
CA CYS A 93 2.79 9.53 -0.81
C CYS A 93 4.07 9.96 -0.09
N ILE A 94 4.89 10.77 -0.74
CA ILE A 94 6.16 11.27 -0.21
C ILE A 94 6.17 12.79 -0.32
N VAL A 95 6.54 13.46 0.75
CA VAL A 95 6.67 14.92 0.83
C VAL A 95 8.01 15.25 1.46
N ILE A 96 8.81 16.10 0.84
CA ILE A 96 10.11 16.53 1.36
C ILE A 96 10.15 18.05 1.59
N PRO A 97 11.19 18.59 2.27
CA PRO A 97 11.39 20.03 2.34
C PRO A 97 11.44 20.68 0.94
N PRO A 98 10.89 21.89 0.76
CA PRO A 98 10.42 22.80 1.80
C PRO A 98 8.96 22.58 2.26
N VAL A 99 8.21 21.67 1.64
CA VAL A 99 6.79 21.45 1.98
C VAL A 99 6.64 20.72 3.31
N ALA A 100 7.47 19.71 3.57
CA ALA A 100 7.54 19.06 4.86
C ALA A 100 8.55 19.80 5.75
N VAL A 101 8.06 20.75 6.56
CA VAL A 101 8.87 21.72 7.33
C VAL A 101 9.81 21.03 8.31
N ASP A 102 9.34 20.00 9.01
CA ASP A 102 10.09 19.31 10.06
C ASP A 102 11.00 18.18 9.53
N GLY A 103 11.01 17.95 8.22
CA GLY A 103 11.77 16.90 7.55
C GLY A 103 10.88 16.00 6.69
N PRO A 104 11.46 15.06 5.91
CA PRO A 104 10.72 14.22 4.98
C PRO A 104 9.57 13.46 5.65
N CYS A 105 8.42 13.44 4.99
CA CYS A 105 7.26 12.64 5.38
C CYS A 105 6.94 11.61 4.29
N LEU A 106 6.53 10.41 4.70
CA LEU A 106 5.99 9.42 3.77
C LEU A 106 4.83 8.65 4.41
N SER A 107 3.84 8.31 3.61
CA SER A 107 2.73 7.42 3.98
C SER A 107 2.64 6.29 2.96
N ILE A 108 2.73 5.05 3.44
CA ILE A 108 2.56 3.83 2.66
C ILE A 108 1.25 3.21 3.08
N ARG A 109 0.21 3.43 2.27
CA ARG A 109 -1.10 2.80 2.45
C ARG A 109 -1.11 1.45 1.75
N ARG A 110 -1.18 0.39 2.55
CA ARG A 110 -1.00 -0.97 2.08
C ARG A 110 -2.21 -1.47 1.31
N PHE A 111 -1.95 -2.21 0.24
CA PHE A 111 -2.99 -2.92 -0.48
C PHE A 111 -3.30 -4.23 0.24
N HIS A 112 -4.44 -4.27 0.92
CA HIS A 112 -4.94 -5.49 1.55
C HIS A 112 -5.98 -6.14 0.65
N VAL A 113 -5.65 -7.31 0.12
CA VAL A 113 -6.67 -8.26 -0.33
C VAL A 113 -7.17 -8.97 0.92
N ARG A 114 -8.39 -8.66 1.35
CA ARG A 114 -9.12 -9.51 2.30
C ARG A 114 -10.01 -10.42 1.49
N ASP A 115 -9.70 -11.70 1.47
CA ASP A 115 -10.62 -12.72 1.00
C ASP A 115 -11.75 -12.84 2.02
N LEU A 116 -12.81 -12.08 1.78
CA LEU A 116 -14.04 -12.17 2.56
C LEU A 116 -14.95 -13.22 1.92
N PRO A 117 -15.52 -14.15 2.70
CA PRO A 117 -16.56 -15.01 2.17
C PRO A 117 -17.77 -14.14 1.77
N LEU A 118 -18.55 -14.59 0.78
CA LEU A 118 -19.77 -13.88 0.35
C LEU A 118 -20.74 -13.61 1.52
N THR A 119 -20.74 -14.47 2.54
CA THR A 119 -21.52 -14.32 3.78
C THR A 119 -21.13 -13.10 4.62
N ALA A 120 -19.99 -12.45 4.33
CA ALA A 120 -19.63 -11.16 4.93
C ALA A 120 -20.42 -9.98 4.34
N PHE A 121 -21.07 -10.16 3.18
CA PHE A 121 -21.79 -9.10 2.46
C PHE A 121 -23.32 -9.22 2.57
N GLY A 122 -23.82 -10.28 3.18
CA GLY A 122 -25.24 -10.50 3.40
C GLY A 122 -25.53 -11.88 3.98
N ASP A 123 -26.78 -12.10 4.36
CA ASP A 123 -27.26 -13.41 4.80
C ASP A 123 -27.33 -14.42 3.63
N ASP A 124 -27.72 -15.66 3.94
CA ASP A 124 -27.80 -16.74 2.94
C ASP A 124 -28.72 -16.41 1.75
N SER A 125 -29.74 -15.57 1.95
CA SER A 125 -30.64 -15.16 0.86
C SER A 125 -29.93 -14.26 -0.14
N VAL A 126 -29.18 -13.26 0.36
CA VAL A 126 -28.37 -12.36 -0.46
C VAL A 126 -27.28 -13.15 -1.19
N VAL A 127 -26.60 -14.05 -0.47
CA VAL A 127 -25.55 -14.89 -1.05
C VAL A 127 -26.09 -15.80 -2.17
N SER A 128 -27.28 -16.36 -2.01
CA SER A 128 -27.92 -17.19 -3.04
C SER A 128 -28.17 -16.38 -4.32
N VAL A 129 -28.76 -15.18 -4.19
CA VAL A 129 -29.03 -14.29 -5.32
C VAL A 129 -27.72 -13.89 -6.03
N LEU A 130 -26.69 -13.49 -5.27
CA LEU A 130 -25.39 -13.12 -5.84
C LEU A 130 -24.76 -14.29 -6.62
N ARG A 131 -24.86 -15.52 -6.12
CA ARG A 131 -24.35 -16.71 -6.82
C ARG A 131 -25.14 -16.99 -8.10
N GLU A 132 -26.45 -16.82 -8.07
CA GLU A 132 -27.32 -17.06 -9.23
C GLU A 132 -27.06 -16.04 -10.35
N VAL A 133 -26.99 -14.74 -10.03
CA VAL A 133 -26.72 -13.72 -11.06
C VAL A 133 -25.35 -13.89 -11.72
N VAL A 134 -24.34 -14.37 -10.99
CA VAL A 134 -23.02 -14.70 -11.56
C VAL A 134 -23.11 -15.95 -12.45
N ARG A 135 -23.81 -17.00 -11.99
CA ARG A 135 -24.02 -18.23 -12.78
C ARG A 135 -24.74 -17.97 -14.09
N GLU A 136 -25.76 -17.12 -14.07
CA GLU A 136 -26.53 -16.69 -15.24
C GLU A 136 -25.81 -15.63 -16.09
N ARG A 137 -24.60 -15.20 -15.69
CA ARG A 137 -23.79 -14.18 -16.38
C ARG A 137 -24.53 -12.87 -16.59
N CYS A 138 -25.34 -12.48 -15.59
CA CYS A 138 -26.01 -11.20 -15.59
C CYS A 138 -24.99 -10.06 -15.53
N ASN A 139 -25.33 -8.92 -16.15
CA ASN A 139 -24.58 -7.69 -15.97
C ASN A 139 -24.91 -7.11 -14.59
N VAL A 140 -23.92 -7.04 -13.69
CA VAL A 140 -24.09 -6.58 -12.31
C VAL A 140 -23.29 -5.30 -12.09
N VAL A 141 -23.91 -4.29 -11.50
CA VAL A 141 -23.26 -3.05 -11.08
C VAL A 141 -23.21 -3.00 -9.56
N VAL A 142 -22.00 -2.91 -9.00
CA VAL A 142 -21.78 -2.73 -7.57
C VAL A 142 -21.62 -1.24 -7.27
N ALA A 143 -22.60 -0.65 -6.56
CA ALA A 143 -22.64 0.77 -6.23
C ALA A 143 -22.59 1.02 -4.71
N GLY A 144 -22.19 2.23 -4.31
CA GLY A 144 -22.01 2.60 -2.91
C GLY A 144 -20.98 3.72 -2.71
N ALA A 145 -20.96 4.32 -1.51
CA ALA A 145 -20.08 5.44 -1.15
C ALA A 145 -18.58 5.10 -1.25
N ALA A 146 -17.71 6.13 -1.26
CA ALA A 146 -16.27 5.90 -1.18
C ALA A 146 -15.94 5.05 0.06
N SER A 147 -15.02 4.09 -0.09
CA SER A 147 -14.63 3.14 0.98
C SER A 147 -15.73 2.19 1.49
N SER A 148 -16.84 2.00 0.77
CA SER A 148 -17.93 1.09 1.19
C SER A 148 -17.72 -0.40 0.86
N GLY A 149 -16.51 -0.83 0.51
CA GLY A 149 -16.21 -2.25 0.22
C GLY A 149 -16.58 -2.77 -1.18
N LYS A 150 -16.94 -1.90 -2.13
CA LYS A 150 -17.32 -2.31 -3.51
C LYS A 150 -16.25 -3.17 -4.21
N THR A 151 -15.00 -2.74 -4.13
CA THR A 151 -13.85 -3.44 -4.72
C THR A 151 -13.52 -4.74 -3.98
N THR A 152 -14.03 -4.92 -2.77
CA THR A 152 -13.90 -6.17 -2.01
C THR A 152 -15.02 -7.15 -2.34
N LEU A 153 -16.20 -6.67 -2.77
CA LEU A 153 -17.30 -7.53 -3.22
C LEU A 153 -17.12 -8.05 -4.65
N LEU A 154 -16.48 -7.25 -5.52
CA LEU A 154 -16.10 -7.64 -6.88
C LEU A 154 -14.95 -8.66 -6.87
#